data_AF-A0A973EFZ7-F1
#
_entry.id   AF-A0A973EFZ7-F1
#
_cell.length_a   1.000
_cell.length_b   1.000
_cell.length_c   1.000
_cell.angle_alpha   90.00
_cell.angle_beta   90.00
_cell.angle_gamma   90.00
#
_symmetry.space_group_name_H-M   'P 1'
#
loop_
_entity.id
_entity.type
_entity.pdbx_description
1 polymer ?
#
loop_
_entity_poly.entity_id
_entity_poly.type
_entity_poly.pdbx_seq_one_letter_code
_entity_poly.pdbx_strand_id
1 'polypeptide(L)'
;MSHASKNTWNARLSVALLTLSVSAAGSAAPFILNAGFNDAWYQPETAGQGMFVNVFPELEQVFLAWFTFDRHPVLAPSMLGAPEQRWLTAIGPYRGNRAELTVSLAAGGLFDAASPLPQRQPYGTIDLTFPDCARMTVGYDLPQAGARGQMELQRVLADNVVLCETLLAELPACSAGTLSVAADDSRLRYTGRWQDGDTSTRDVSWAGASVLLRFRGESVTVDLDPGFAAEQFRVVIDGEPVDEVLEVQPGRQRYLLASGLVPEQEHTLQLMKETYYSNATRLHGFEVQGCEVLQAPAPSPRRIAFFGDSNMDGTSLYNEKDAGDSGAWFAYPATVARMLDAEFSL
;
A
#
# COMPACT_ATOMS: atom_id res chain seq x y z
N MET A 1 34.39 -64.47 -49.59
CA MET A 1 34.02 -65.38 -48.48
C MET A 1 33.96 -64.55 -47.21
N SER A 2 32.81 -64.56 -46.51
CA SER A 2 32.62 -64.39 -45.04
C SER A 2 33.24 -63.18 -44.33
N HIS A 3 32.61 -62.39 -43.44
CA HIS A 3 31.30 -62.29 -42.76
C HIS A 3 31.35 -60.90 -42.04
N ALA A 4 30.38 -60.01 -42.27
CA ALA A 4 29.35 -59.59 -41.31
C ALA A 4 29.80 -58.94 -39.98
N SER A 5 29.52 -57.64 -39.84
CA SER A 5 28.98 -57.04 -38.60
C SER A 5 28.20 -55.76 -38.98
N LYS A 6 26.87 -55.82 -38.84
CA LYS A 6 25.95 -54.69 -39.01
C LYS A 6 25.54 -54.24 -37.60
N ASN A 7 25.93 -53.04 -37.18
CA ASN A 7 25.30 -52.36 -36.06
C ASN A 7 24.14 -51.51 -36.59
N THR A 8 22.91 -51.97 -36.34
CA THR A 8 21.68 -51.21 -36.58
C THR A 8 21.35 -50.37 -35.35
N TRP A 9 21.49 -49.05 -35.44
CA TRP A 9 20.90 -48.11 -34.48
C TRP A 9 19.49 -47.74 -34.96
N ASN A 10 18.47 -48.25 -34.30
CA ASN A 10 17.08 -47.84 -34.50
C ASN A 10 16.81 -46.54 -33.73
N ALA A 11 16.88 -45.39 -34.41
CA ALA A 11 16.33 -44.16 -33.85
C ALA A 11 14.81 -44.13 -34.09
N ARG A 12 14.03 -44.46 -33.06
CA ARG A 12 12.59 -44.16 -33.02
C ARG A 12 12.41 -42.68 -32.70
N LEU A 13 11.97 -41.88 -33.67
CA LEU A 13 11.45 -40.54 -33.40
C LEU A 13 10.07 -40.69 -32.75
N SER A 14 9.99 -40.46 -31.44
CA SER A 14 8.72 -40.21 -30.74
C SER A 14 8.43 -38.72 -30.85
N VAL A 15 7.47 -38.34 -31.70
CA VAL A 15 6.91 -36.99 -31.71
C VAL A 15 5.90 -36.92 -30.56
N ALA A 16 6.30 -36.31 -29.44
CA ALA A 16 5.37 -35.97 -28.37
C ALA A 16 4.63 -34.69 -28.78
N LEU A 17 3.33 -34.81 -29.11
CA LEU A 17 2.44 -33.66 -29.14
C LEU A 17 2.26 -33.16 -27.71
N LEU A 18 2.98 -32.09 -27.34
CA LEU A 18 2.68 -31.31 -26.15
C LEU A 18 1.42 -30.47 -26.43
N THR A 19 0.27 -30.94 -25.95
CA THR A 19 -0.88 -30.08 -25.74
C THR A 19 -0.58 -29.17 -24.55
N LEU A 20 -0.21 -27.92 -24.81
CA LEU A 20 -0.24 -26.87 -23.78
C LEU A 20 -1.71 -26.60 -23.44
N SER A 21 -2.20 -27.20 -22.36
CA SER A 21 -3.38 -26.67 -21.67
C SER A 21 -2.95 -25.39 -20.95
N VAL A 22 -3.25 -24.23 -21.51
CA VAL A 22 -3.30 -22.99 -20.73
C VAL A 22 -4.45 -23.15 -19.76
N SER A 23 -4.15 -23.52 -18.52
CA SER A 23 -5.08 -23.27 -17.44
C SER A 23 -5.13 -21.75 -17.31
N ALA A 24 -6.26 -21.14 -17.65
CA ALA A 24 -6.54 -19.80 -17.17
C ALA A 24 -6.47 -19.91 -15.65
N ALA A 25 -5.42 -19.36 -15.04
CA ALA A 25 -5.46 -19.04 -13.63
C ALA A 25 -6.66 -18.11 -13.50
N GLY A 26 -7.75 -18.59 -12.90
CA GLY A 26 -8.81 -17.68 -12.49
C GLY A 26 -8.13 -16.63 -11.63
N SER A 27 -8.15 -15.37 -12.07
CA SER A 27 -7.75 -14.25 -11.25
C SER A 27 -8.53 -14.41 -9.96
N ALA A 28 -7.85 -14.69 -8.85
CA ALA A 28 -8.48 -14.63 -7.54
C ALA A 28 -9.18 -13.27 -7.49
N ALA A 29 -10.45 -13.25 -7.12
CA ALA A 29 -11.17 -12.00 -6.99
C ALA A 29 -10.32 -11.06 -6.12
N PRO A 30 -10.19 -9.80 -6.51
CA PRO A 30 -9.33 -8.85 -5.81
C PRO A 30 -9.81 -8.75 -4.37
N PHE A 31 -8.93 -9.12 -3.45
CA PHE A 31 -9.31 -9.26 -2.07
C PHE A 31 -9.09 -7.93 -1.36
N ILE A 32 -10.18 -7.22 -1.08
CA ILE A 32 -10.18 -5.93 -0.37
C ILE A 32 -10.92 -6.09 0.96
N LEU A 33 -10.30 -5.63 2.04
CA LEU A 33 -10.97 -5.56 3.33
C LEU A 33 -12.23 -4.66 3.23
N ASN A 34 -13.34 -5.22 3.70
CA ASN A 34 -14.65 -4.59 3.76
C ASN A 34 -15.30 -4.80 5.15
N ALA A 35 -16.48 -4.23 5.37
CA ALA A 35 -17.17 -4.32 6.65
C ALA A 35 -17.55 -5.76 7.07
N GLY A 36 -17.61 -6.72 6.13
CA GLY A 36 -17.86 -8.13 6.40
C GLY A 36 -16.74 -8.84 7.17
N PHE A 37 -15.54 -8.26 7.26
CA PHE A 37 -14.45 -8.77 8.13
C PHE A 37 -14.66 -8.48 9.61
N ASN A 38 -15.66 -7.67 9.96
CA ASN A 38 -15.96 -7.34 11.35
C ASN A 38 -16.45 -8.58 12.08
N ASP A 39 -15.67 -9.07 13.05
CA ASP A 39 -16.01 -10.28 13.79
C ASP A 39 -15.12 -10.52 15.01
N ALA A 40 -15.47 -11.56 15.76
CA ALA A 40 -14.60 -12.26 16.69
C ALA A 40 -13.82 -13.37 15.96
N TRP A 41 -12.51 -13.38 16.17
CA TRP A 41 -11.55 -14.32 15.62
C TRP A 41 -10.83 -15.02 16.77
N TYR A 42 -10.52 -16.31 16.63
CA TYR A 42 -9.83 -17.06 17.67
C TYR A 42 -8.74 -17.96 17.09
N GLN A 43 -7.74 -18.27 17.90
CA GLN A 43 -6.66 -19.18 17.54
C GLN A 43 -7.03 -20.61 17.99
N PRO A 44 -7.23 -21.57 17.07
CA PRO A 44 -7.64 -22.93 17.44
C PRO A 44 -6.64 -23.67 18.33
N GLU A 45 -5.34 -23.46 18.09
CA GLU A 45 -4.26 -24.12 18.85
C GLU A 45 -4.17 -23.66 20.31
N THR A 46 -4.70 -22.47 20.62
CA THR A 46 -4.70 -21.87 21.95
C THR A 46 -6.09 -21.33 22.29
N ALA A 47 -7.11 -22.15 22.03
CA ALA A 47 -8.51 -21.79 22.22
C ALA A 47 -8.75 -21.17 23.61
N GLY A 48 -9.37 -19.98 23.61
CA GLY A 48 -9.52 -19.15 24.80
C GLY A 48 -8.87 -17.77 24.67
N GLN A 49 -8.04 -17.54 23.65
CA GLN A 49 -7.60 -16.20 23.25
C GLN A 49 -8.06 -15.87 21.82
N GLY A 50 -8.08 -14.59 21.48
CA GLY A 50 -8.60 -14.14 20.19
C GLY A 50 -8.70 -12.63 20.03
N MET A 51 -9.19 -12.21 18.88
CA MET A 51 -9.20 -10.82 18.46
C MET A 51 -10.60 -10.42 17.99
N PHE A 52 -11.02 -9.21 18.35
CA PHE A 52 -12.12 -8.53 17.68
C PHE A 52 -11.53 -7.60 16.63
N VAL A 53 -12.03 -7.69 15.40
CA VAL A 53 -11.59 -6.86 14.28
C VAL A 53 -12.75 -5.96 13.86
N ASN A 54 -12.44 -4.68 13.61
CA ASN A 54 -13.35 -3.71 13.02
C ASN A 54 -12.64 -2.99 11.88
N VAL A 55 -13.07 -3.27 10.65
CA VAL A 55 -12.72 -2.56 9.43
C VAL A 55 -13.65 -1.38 9.25
N PHE A 56 -13.07 -0.22 8.95
CA PHE A 56 -13.76 1.02 8.60
C PHE A 56 -13.41 1.40 7.16
N PRO A 57 -14.15 0.90 6.15
CA PRO A 57 -13.75 1.07 4.76
C PRO A 57 -13.67 2.52 4.30
N GLU A 58 -14.57 3.38 4.77
CA GLU A 58 -14.56 4.81 4.43
C GLU A 58 -13.34 5.56 4.99
N LEU A 59 -12.73 5.06 6.07
CA LEU A 59 -11.56 5.64 6.70
C LEU A 59 -10.26 4.92 6.32
N GLU A 60 -10.36 3.80 5.60
CA GLU A 60 -9.25 2.89 5.31
C GLU A 60 -8.48 2.48 6.58
N GLN A 61 -9.19 2.33 7.71
CA GLN A 61 -8.62 1.96 9.00
C GLN A 61 -9.15 0.60 9.47
N VAL A 62 -8.31 -0.11 10.23
CA VAL A 62 -8.70 -1.27 11.03
C VAL A 62 -8.42 -0.99 12.49
N PHE A 63 -9.40 -1.24 13.34
CA PHE A 63 -9.23 -1.36 14.77
C PHE A 63 -9.23 -2.83 15.17
N LEU A 64 -8.40 -3.17 16.15
CA LEU A 64 -8.30 -4.51 16.70
C LEU A 64 -8.21 -4.46 18.22
N ALA A 65 -8.96 -5.35 18.89
CA ALA A 65 -8.80 -5.63 20.31
C ALA A 65 -8.40 -7.10 20.50
N TRP A 66 -7.23 -7.35 21.07
CA TRP A 66 -6.69 -8.68 21.31
C TRP A 66 -6.85 -9.08 22.77
N PHE A 67 -7.66 -10.11 23.01
CA PHE A 67 -7.75 -10.80 24.28
C PHE A 67 -6.70 -11.92 24.35
N THR A 68 -5.82 -11.86 25.34
CA THR A 68 -4.74 -12.83 25.56
C THR A 68 -4.38 -12.95 27.05
N PHE A 69 -3.27 -13.58 27.37
CA PHE A 69 -2.82 -13.86 28.73
C PHE A 69 -1.36 -13.44 28.92
N ASP A 70 -0.98 -13.18 30.17
CA ASP A 70 0.40 -12.96 30.56
C ASP A 70 1.25 -14.21 30.29
N ARG A 71 2.54 -14.01 30.02
CA ARG A 71 3.51 -15.09 29.83
C ARG A 71 4.02 -15.65 31.16
N HIS A 72 3.76 -14.94 32.25
CA HIS A 72 4.12 -15.36 33.60
C HIS A 72 2.89 -15.47 34.49
N PRO A 73 2.83 -16.48 35.38
CA PRO A 73 1.74 -16.59 36.33
C PRO A 73 1.73 -15.38 37.26
N VAL A 74 0.55 -14.76 37.39
CA VAL A 74 0.36 -13.62 38.29
C VAL A 74 0.01 -14.15 39.68
N LEU A 75 0.78 -13.77 40.70
CA LEU A 75 0.60 -14.23 42.09
C LEU A 75 -0.39 -13.38 42.91
N ALA A 76 -1.02 -12.38 42.27
CA ALA A 76 -1.97 -11.50 42.93
C ALA A 76 -3.41 -12.01 42.75
N PRO A 77 -4.23 -12.09 43.82
CA PRO A 77 -5.64 -12.43 43.67
C PRO A 77 -6.40 -11.31 42.95
N SER A 78 -7.33 -11.69 42.08
CA SER A 78 -8.30 -10.76 41.48
C SER A 78 -9.68 -10.93 42.10
N MET A 79 -10.42 -9.83 42.28
CA MET A 79 -11.83 -9.85 42.70
C MET A 79 -12.79 -10.04 41.52
N LEU A 80 -12.37 -9.73 40.29
CA LEU A 80 -13.16 -9.86 39.07
C LEU A 80 -12.25 -10.26 37.89
N GLY A 81 -12.59 -11.35 37.19
CA GLY A 81 -11.75 -11.89 36.13
C GLY A 81 -10.45 -12.53 36.66
N ALA A 82 -9.60 -13.00 35.75
CA ALA A 82 -8.34 -13.63 36.12
C ALA A 82 -7.19 -12.60 36.02
N PRO A 83 -6.29 -12.54 37.01
CA PRO A 83 -5.24 -11.51 37.10
C PRO A 83 -4.22 -11.57 35.94
N GLU A 84 -4.10 -12.71 35.27
CA GLU A 84 -3.25 -12.95 34.11
C GLU A 84 -3.88 -12.53 32.77
N GLN A 85 -5.17 -12.20 32.71
CA GLN A 85 -5.81 -11.76 31.46
C GLN A 85 -5.25 -10.42 30.98
N ARG A 86 -5.03 -10.29 29.67
CA ARG A 86 -4.50 -9.08 29.03
C ARG A 86 -5.37 -8.70 27.84
N TRP A 87 -5.53 -7.38 27.65
CA TRP A 87 -6.16 -6.79 26.48
C TRP A 87 -5.20 -5.80 25.85
N LEU A 88 -4.93 -5.99 24.56
CA LEU A 88 -4.17 -5.04 23.74
C LEU A 88 -5.10 -4.45 22.70
N THR A 89 -4.91 -3.18 22.37
CA THR A 89 -5.64 -2.53 21.27
C THR A 89 -4.66 -2.07 20.21
N ALA A 90 -5.04 -2.18 18.94
CA ALA A 90 -4.24 -1.71 17.83
C ALA A 90 -5.12 -0.99 16.81
N ILE A 91 -4.56 -0.01 16.13
CA ILE A 91 -5.22 0.70 15.03
C ILE A 91 -4.20 1.06 13.96
N GLY A 92 -4.62 1.05 12.71
CA GLY A 92 -3.78 1.47 11.59
C GLY A 92 -4.47 1.27 10.24
N PRO A 93 -3.81 1.71 9.16
CA PRO A 93 -4.34 1.62 7.81
C PRO A 93 -4.36 0.18 7.28
N TYR A 94 -5.14 -0.05 6.24
CA TYR A 94 -5.11 -1.29 5.46
C TYR A 94 -5.07 -1.04 3.96
N ARG A 95 -4.55 -2.01 3.20
CA ARG A 95 -4.46 -1.99 1.73
C ARG A 95 -4.72 -3.38 1.19
N GLY A 96 -5.64 -3.51 0.24
CA GLY A 96 -6.09 -4.81 -0.25
C GLY A 96 -6.49 -5.73 0.89
N ASN A 97 -5.74 -6.82 1.08
CA ASN A 97 -6.00 -7.84 2.09
C ASN A 97 -5.13 -7.76 3.36
N ARG A 98 -4.32 -6.69 3.51
CA ARG A 98 -3.34 -6.55 4.59
C ARG A 98 -3.57 -5.26 5.39
N ALA A 99 -3.37 -5.32 6.71
CA ALA A 99 -3.42 -4.15 7.59
C ALA A 99 -2.17 -4.08 8.47
N GLU A 100 -1.61 -2.88 8.64
CA GLU A 100 -0.46 -2.62 9.50
C GLU A 100 -0.88 -1.74 10.68
N LEU A 101 -0.81 -2.27 11.90
CA LEU A 101 -1.43 -1.66 13.07
C LEU A 101 -0.38 -1.33 14.14
N THR A 102 -0.54 -0.16 14.77
CA THR A 102 0.25 0.21 15.95
C THR A 102 -0.48 -0.22 17.23
N VAL A 103 0.21 -0.97 18.09
CA VAL A 103 -0.34 -1.47 19.35
C VAL A 103 -0.16 -0.44 20.46
N SER A 104 -1.24 -0.22 21.21
CA SER A 104 -1.26 0.59 22.43
C SER A 104 -1.78 -0.23 23.62
N LEU A 105 -1.11 -0.10 24.76
CA LEU A 105 -1.54 -0.67 26.04
C LEU A 105 -2.10 0.45 26.92
N ALA A 106 -3.36 0.30 27.35
CA ALA A 106 -3.96 1.16 28.37
C ALA A 106 -3.79 0.51 29.75
N ALA A 107 -3.16 1.22 30.70
CA ALA A 107 -2.88 0.71 32.03
C ALA A 107 -3.09 1.77 33.13
N GLY A 108 -3.22 1.33 34.38
CA GLY A 108 -3.24 2.20 35.55
C GLY A 108 -4.60 2.78 35.94
N GLY A 109 -5.68 2.46 35.23
CA GLY A 109 -7.05 2.79 35.63
C GLY A 109 -7.65 1.79 36.63
N LEU A 110 -8.74 2.18 37.29
CA LEU A 110 -9.55 1.30 38.15
C LEU A 110 -10.84 0.86 37.44
N PHE A 111 -11.34 -0.33 37.77
CA PHE A 111 -12.60 -0.85 37.23
C PHE A 111 -13.76 0.08 37.61
N ASP A 112 -14.51 0.50 36.59
CA ASP A 112 -15.72 1.35 36.72
C ASP A 112 -15.53 2.59 37.63
N ALA A 113 -14.36 3.23 37.50
CA ALA A 113 -14.01 4.39 38.31
C ALA A 113 -13.38 5.50 37.45
N ALA A 114 -13.74 6.74 37.76
CA ALA A 114 -13.28 7.92 37.03
C ALA A 114 -11.81 8.31 37.33
N SER A 115 -11.21 7.76 38.39
CA SER A 115 -9.85 8.09 38.81
C SER A 115 -9.17 6.89 39.49
N PRO A 116 -7.86 6.68 39.28
CA PRO A 116 -7.01 7.36 38.31
C PRO A 116 -7.44 7.08 36.86
N LEU A 117 -7.17 8.04 35.97
CA LEU A 117 -7.37 7.84 34.53
C LEU A 117 -6.30 6.87 33.99
N PRO A 118 -6.66 5.98 33.03
CA PRO A 118 -5.70 5.09 32.41
C PRO A 118 -4.71 5.88 31.53
N GLN A 119 -3.46 5.42 31.49
CA GLN A 119 -2.44 5.91 30.59
C GLN A 119 -2.28 4.96 29.41
N ARG A 120 -2.17 5.51 28.19
CA ARG A 120 -1.86 4.75 26.98
C ARG A 120 -0.38 4.83 26.67
N GLN A 121 0.23 3.69 26.38
CA GLN A 121 1.64 3.58 26.05
C GLN A 121 1.83 2.79 24.75
N PRO A 122 2.77 3.18 23.87
CA PRO A 122 3.14 2.37 22.72
C PRO A 122 3.60 0.98 23.15
N TYR A 123 3.17 -0.07 22.45
CA TYR A 123 3.38 -1.45 22.88
C TYR A 123 3.82 -2.42 21.75
N GLY A 124 4.03 -1.92 20.53
CA GLY A 124 4.52 -2.72 19.40
C GLY A 124 3.69 -2.55 18.14
N THR A 125 3.75 -3.54 17.25
CA THR A 125 3.04 -3.56 15.97
C THR A 125 2.36 -4.91 15.72
N ILE A 126 1.28 -4.88 14.93
CA ILE A 126 0.54 -6.05 14.47
C ILE A 126 0.32 -5.94 12.96
N ASP A 127 0.60 -7.01 12.23
CA ASP A 127 0.33 -7.17 10.81
C ASP A 127 -0.79 -8.19 10.61
N LEU A 128 -1.88 -7.80 9.96
CA LEU A 128 -2.99 -8.69 9.62
C LEU A 128 -2.95 -9.02 8.13
N THR A 129 -3.15 -10.28 7.77
CA THR A 129 -3.36 -10.71 6.38
C THR A 129 -4.58 -11.62 6.30
N PHE A 130 -5.48 -11.33 5.38
CA PHE A 130 -6.71 -12.09 5.17
C PHE A 130 -6.62 -12.85 3.84
N PRO A 131 -6.36 -14.17 3.85
CA PRO A 131 -6.34 -14.96 2.62
C PRO A 131 -7.74 -15.23 2.07
N ASP A 132 -8.76 -15.24 2.93
CA ASP A 132 -10.16 -15.40 2.57
C ASP A 132 -11.09 -14.78 3.63
N CYS A 133 -12.40 -14.85 3.42
CA CYS A 133 -13.39 -14.31 4.35
C CYS A 133 -13.46 -15.04 5.70
N ALA A 134 -12.80 -16.17 5.89
CA ALA A 134 -12.95 -17.04 7.07
C ALA A 134 -11.67 -17.20 7.91
N ARG A 135 -10.49 -16.87 7.35
CA ARG A 135 -9.18 -17.01 7.98
C ARG A 135 -8.43 -15.69 8.04
N MET A 136 -7.56 -15.56 9.05
CA MET A 136 -6.69 -14.41 9.24
C MET A 136 -5.34 -14.87 9.78
N THR A 137 -4.28 -14.41 9.14
CA THR A 137 -2.91 -14.52 9.65
C THR A 137 -2.54 -13.25 10.41
N VAL A 138 -1.96 -13.40 11.59
CA VAL A 138 -1.53 -12.27 12.43
C VAL A 138 -0.05 -12.39 12.78
N GLY A 139 0.76 -11.46 12.28
CA GLY A 139 2.12 -11.22 12.74
C GLY A 139 2.12 -10.19 13.87
N TYR A 140 2.92 -10.40 14.91
CA TYR A 140 3.05 -9.42 16.01
C TYR A 140 4.51 -9.27 16.44
N ASP A 141 4.88 -8.03 16.76
CA ASP A 141 6.14 -7.68 17.42
C ASP A 141 5.83 -6.76 18.61
N LEU A 142 6.03 -7.27 19.83
CA LEU A 142 5.79 -6.59 21.10
C LEU A 142 7.11 -6.51 21.88
N PRO A 143 8.00 -5.56 21.56
CA PRO A 143 9.34 -5.47 22.14
C PRO A 143 9.33 -5.36 23.67
N GLN A 144 8.37 -4.63 24.23
CA GLN A 144 8.18 -4.41 25.66
C GLN A 144 7.89 -5.71 26.41
N ALA A 145 7.30 -6.70 25.73
CA ALA A 145 7.01 -8.03 26.26
C ALA A 145 8.05 -9.10 25.85
N GLY A 146 9.08 -8.71 25.09
CA GLY A 146 10.03 -9.65 24.48
C GLY A 146 9.32 -10.75 23.67
N ALA A 147 8.22 -10.39 23.00
CA ALA A 147 7.34 -11.33 22.31
C ALA A 147 7.21 -10.96 20.85
N ARG A 148 7.55 -11.91 19.96
CA ARG A 148 7.37 -11.78 18.52
C ARG A 148 6.95 -13.12 17.96
N GLY A 149 6.03 -13.12 17.01
CA GLY A 149 5.53 -14.36 16.44
C GLY A 149 4.46 -14.15 15.39
N GLN A 150 3.86 -15.27 14.99
CA GLN A 150 2.76 -15.33 14.05
C GLN A 150 1.72 -16.32 14.56
N MET A 151 0.45 -16.04 14.29
CA MET A 151 -0.67 -16.91 14.62
C MET A 151 -1.67 -16.97 13.47
N GLU A 152 -2.34 -18.11 13.33
CA GLU A 152 -3.43 -18.31 12.39
C GLU A 152 -4.75 -18.35 13.16
N LEU A 153 -5.67 -17.47 12.77
CA LEU A 153 -6.98 -17.31 13.37
C LEU A 153 -8.08 -17.66 12.38
N GLN A 154 -9.20 -18.10 12.94
CA GLN A 154 -10.45 -18.30 12.22
C GLN A 154 -11.59 -17.62 12.97
N ARG A 155 -12.69 -17.34 12.27
CA ARG A 155 -13.87 -16.74 12.92
C ARG A 155 -14.46 -17.66 13.98
N VAL A 156 -14.99 -17.06 15.05
CA VAL A 156 -15.77 -17.78 16.04
C VAL A 156 -17.11 -18.25 15.44
N LEU A 157 -17.73 -17.42 14.60
CA LEU A 157 -18.96 -17.73 13.87
C LEU A 157 -18.79 -17.42 12.39
N ALA A 158 -19.42 -18.19 11.51
CA ALA A 158 -19.30 -18.02 10.06
C ALA A 158 -20.37 -17.10 9.45
N ASP A 159 -21.28 -16.53 10.25
CA ASP A 159 -22.46 -15.80 9.75
C ASP A 159 -22.09 -14.59 8.86
N ASN A 160 -20.98 -13.93 9.17
CA ASN A 160 -20.48 -12.78 8.40
C ASN A 160 -19.66 -13.16 7.15
N VAL A 161 -19.37 -14.46 6.92
CA VAL A 161 -18.64 -14.91 5.71
C VAL A 161 -19.44 -14.56 4.46
N VAL A 162 -20.76 -14.82 4.46
CA VAL A 162 -21.62 -14.52 3.30
C VAL A 162 -21.66 -13.01 3.02
N LEU A 163 -21.72 -12.18 4.06
CA LEU A 163 -21.64 -10.72 3.90
C LEU A 163 -20.30 -10.29 3.30
N CYS A 164 -19.19 -10.83 3.82
CA CYS A 164 -17.85 -10.56 3.30
C CYS A 164 -17.72 -10.92 1.82
N GLU A 165 -18.17 -12.11 1.43
CA GLU A 165 -18.14 -12.58 0.04
C GLU A 165 -19.06 -11.76 -0.86
N THR A 166 -20.24 -11.39 -0.37
CA THR A 166 -21.20 -10.56 -1.13
C THR A 166 -20.63 -9.19 -1.40
N LEU A 167 -20.03 -8.54 -0.40
CA LEU A 167 -19.39 -7.23 -0.56
C LEU A 167 -18.18 -7.28 -1.51
N LEU A 168 -17.42 -8.39 -1.51
CA LEU A 168 -16.36 -8.60 -2.51
C LEU A 168 -16.94 -8.78 -3.92
N ALA A 169 -18.07 -9.47 -4.05
CA ALA A 169 -18.73 -9.70 -5.34
C ALA A 169 -19.47 -8.46 -5.88
N GLU A 170 -19.83 -7.50 -5.03
CA GLU A 170 -20.43 -6.22 -5.41
C GLU A 170 -19.40 -5.19 -5.92
N LEU A 171 -18.10 -5.46 -5.78
CA LEU A 171 -17.08 -4.63 -6.39
C LEU A 171 -17.32 -4.56 -7.90
N PRO A 172 -17.36 -3.36 -8.52
CA PRO A 172 -17.73 -3.26 -9.92
C PRO A 172 -16.64 -3.94 -10.75
N ALA A 173 -17.03 -5.00 -11.47
CA ALA A 173 -16.11 -5.82 -12.25
C ALA A 173 -15.16 -4.95 -13.09
N CYS A 174 -13.86 -5.12 -12.88
CA CYS A 174 -12.85 -4.36 -13.60
C CYS A 174 -12.40 -5.15 -14.82
N SER A 175 -12.93 -4.83 -16.00
CA SER A 175 -12.39 -5.40 -17.23
C SER A 175 -11.06 -4.74 -17.57
N ALA A 176 -9.96 -5.48 -17.49
CA ALA A 176 -8.64 -4.98 -17.85
C ALA A 176 -8.60 -4.54 -19.33
N GLY A 177 -8.37 -3.24 -19.55
CA GLY A 177 -8.11 -2.63 -20.83
C GLY A 177 -6.99 -1.59 -20.72
N THR A 178 -6.46 -1.15 -21.85
CA THR A 178 -5.44 -0.10 -21.88
C THR A 178 -6.10 1.27 -22.00
N LEU A 179 -6.00 2.08 -20.95
CA LEU A 179 -6.55 3.43 -20.87
C LEU A 179 -5.43 4.47 -20.97
N SER A 180 -5.43 5.25 -22.05
CA SER A 180 -4.49 6.37 -22.20
C SER A 180 -5.06 7.63 -21.56
N VAL A 181 -4.24 8.32 -20.77
CA VAL A 181 -4.57 9.57 -20.08
C VAL A 181 -3.57 10.62 -20.52
N ALA A 182 -4.02 11.57 -21.34
CA ALA A 182 -3.19 12.68 -21.78
C ALA A 182 -2.80 13.61 -20.62
N ALA A 183 -1.68 14.33 -20.73
CA ALA A 183 -1.25 15.25 -19.68
C ALA A 183 -2.20 16.45 -19.48
N ASP A 184 -3.06 16.76 -20.45
CA ASP A 184 -4.11 17.79 -20.33
C ASP A 184 -5.49 17.23 -19.92
N ASP A 185 -5.59 15.93 -19.62
CA ASP A 185 -6.84 15.32 -19.17
C ASP A 185 -7.33 15.98 -17.87
N SER A 186 -8.60 16.41 -17.88
CA SER A 186 -9.23 17.13 -16.76
C SER A 186 -9.36 16.30 -15.47
N ARG A 187 -9.18 14.98 -15.55
CA ARG A 187 -9.18 14.08 -14.40
C ARG A 187 -7.86 14.11 -13.62
N LEU A 188 -6.78 14.59 -14.23
CA LEU A 188 -5.50 14.80 -13.55
C LEU A 188 -5.54 16.07 -12.69
N ARG A 189 -4.89 16.02 -11.53
CA ARG A 189 -4.69 17.20 -10.69
C ARG A 189 -3.22 17.54 -10.57
N TYR A 190 -2.86 18.76 -10.92
CA TYR A 190 -1.49 19.28 -10.83
C TYR A 190 -1.33 20.15 -9.59
N THR A 191 -0.22 20.01 -8.89
CA THR A 191 0.22 20.88 -7.78
C THR A 191 1.63 21.36 -8.05
N GLY A 192 1.95 22.59 -7.64
CA GLY A 192 3.21 23.26 -7.98
C GLY A 192 3.15 23.97 -9.33
N ARG A 193 4.32 24.30 -9.89
CA ARG A 193 4.44 25.14 -11.08
C ARG A 193 4.63 24.27 -12.34
N TRP A 194 3.51 23.95 -12.98
CA TRP A 194 3.46 23.27 -14.27
C TRP A 194 3.19 24.27 -15.39
N GLN A 195 3.83 24.08 -16.54
CA GLN A 195 3.55 24.84 -17.75
C GLN A 195 2.82 23.95 -18.75
N ASP A 196 1.82 24.50 -19.42
CA ASP A 196 1.19 23.80 -20.55
C ASP A 196 2.20 23.71 -21.70
N GLY A 197 2.37 22.52 -22.29
CA GLY A 197 3.24 22.30 -23.44
C GLY A 197 2.49 22.41 -24.78
N ASP A 198 3.01 21.78 -25.82
CA ASP A 198 2.24 21.53 -27.05
C ASP A 198 1.10 20.54 -26.75
N THR A 199 0.01 20.60 -27.54
CA THR A 199 -1.24 19.80 -27.39
C THR A 199 -1.00 18.46 -26.68
N SER A 200 -1.66 18.27 -25.54
CA SER A 200 -1.63 17.07 -24.68
C SER A 200 -0.37 16.81 -23.85
N THR A 201 0.52 17.79 -23.67
CA THR A 201 1.74 17.67 -22.82
C THR A 201 1.80 18.74 -21.74
N ARG A 202 2.57 18.49 -20.67
CA ARG A 202 2.90 19.49 -19.65
C ARG A 202 4.36 19.42 -19.24
N ASP A 203 4.94 20.57 -18.93
CA ASP A 203 6.35 20.73 -18.60
C ASP A 203 6.53 21.12 -17.12
N VAL A 204 7.52 20.52 -16.45
CA VAL A 204 7.83 20.76 -15.04
C VAL A 204 9.32 20.92 -14.79
N SER A 205 9.71 22.04 -14.16
CA SER A 205 11.11 22.29 -13.77
C SER A 205 11.32 22.17 -12.27
N TRP A 206 10.38 22.67 -11.47
CA TRP A 206 10.53 22.80 -10.02
C TRP A 206 10.34 21.46 -9.28
N ALA A 207 11.25 21.13 -8.38
CA ALA A 207 11.07 20.05 -7.42
C ALA A 207 9.82 20.28 -6.55
N GLY A 208 9.22 19.21 -6.03
CA GLY A 208 7.99 19.25 -5.24
C GLY A 208 6.70 19.42 -6.06
N ALA A 209 6.80 19.83 -7.33
CA ALA A 209 5.66 19.81 -8.23
C ALA A 209 5.20 18.36 -8.47
N SER A 210 3.89 18.14 -8.39
CA SER A 210 3.30 16.81 -8.52
C SER A 210 2.08 16.79 -9.42
N VAL A 211 1.78 15.60 -9.92
CA VAL A 211 0.54 15.26 -10.61
C VAL A 211 -0.10 14.07 -9.92
N LEU A 212 -1.42 14.16 -9.71
CA LEU A 212 -2.24 13.13 -9.11
C LEU A 212 -3.18 12.53 -10.17
N LEU A 213 -3.20 11.21 -10.23
CA LEU A 213 -4.11 10.39 -11.03
C LEU A 213 -4.88 9.45 -10.09
N ARG A 214 -6.18 9.29 -10.34
CA ARG A 214 -7.04 8.31 -9.64
C ARG A 214 -7.57 7.31 -10.66
N PHE A 215 -7.52 6.01 -10.35
CA PHE A 215 -7.87 4.97 -11.32
C PHE A 215 -8.30 3.66 -10.65
N ARG A 216 -8.98 2.78 -11.41
CA ARG A 216 -9.20 1.38 -11.07
C ARG A 216 -8.50 0.52 -12.11
N GLY A 217 -7.51 -0.26 -11.67
CA GLY A 217 -6.63 -1.03 -12.56
C GLY A 217 -5.47 -1.72 -11.85
N GLU A 218 -4.75 -2.54 -12.60
CA GLU A 218 -3.68 -3.41 -12.10
C GLU A 218 -2.29 -2.78 -12.19
N SER A 219 -2.12 -1.81 -13.10
CA SER A 219 -0.84 -1.12 -13.28
C SER A 219 -1.01 0.26 -13.89
N VAL A 220 0.01 1.10 -13.66
CA VAL A 220 0.11 2.44 -14.23
C VAL A 220 1.53 2.72 -14.71
N THR A 221 1.64 3.25 -15.92
CA THR A 221 2.89 3.63 -16.60
C THR A 221 2.82 5.12 -16.92
N VAL A 222 3.95 5.83 -16.85
CA VAL A 222 4.07 7.23 -17.28
C VAL A 222 4.97 7.34 -18.51
N ASP A 223 4.70 8.30 -19.38
CA ASP A 223 5.52 8.68 -20.52
C ASP A 223 6.18 10.04 -20.24
N LEU A 224 7.50 10.04 -20.06
CA LEU A 224 8.30 11.19 -19.64
C LEU A 224 9.50 11.42 -20.57
N ASP A 225 9.85 12.68 -20.78
CA ASP A 225 11.08 13.11 -21.44
C ASP A 225 11.78 14.19 -20.59
N PRO A 226 12.85 13.86 -19.85
CA PRO A 226 13.60 14.85 -19.08
C PRO A 226 14.55 15.70 -19.94
N GLY A 227 14.54 15.53 -21.26
CA GLY A 227 15.47 16.18 -22.16
C GLY A 227 16.86 15.53 -22.10
N PHE A 228 17.88 16.32 -21.78
CA PHE A 228 19.28 15.92 -21.94
C PHE A 228 19.95 15.38 -20.67
N ALA A 229 19.30 15.50 -19.51
CA ALA A 229 19.86 15.05 -18.23
C ALA A 229 18.88 14.09 -17.55
N ALA A 230 19.41 13.25 -16.67
CA ALA A 230 18.58 12.43 -15.82
C ALA A 230 17.91 13.29 -14.74
N GLU A 231 16.70 12.91 -14.36
CA GLU A 231 15.93 13.51 -13.26
C GLU A 231 15.37 12.38 -12.40
N GLN A 232 14.91 12.73 -11.20
CA GLN A 232 14.31 11.77 -10.28
C GLN A 232 12.89 12.19 -9.90
N PHE A 233 12.03 11.18 -9.73
CA PHE A 233 10.63 11.35 -9.33
C PHE A 233 10.28 10.39 -8.20
N ARG A 234 9.46 10.88 -7.25
CA ARG A 234 8.79 10.03 -6.27
C ARG A 234 7.51 9.51 -6.86
N VAL A 235 7.37 8.19 -6.82
CA VAL A 235 6.11 7.49 -7.05
C VAL A 235 5.46 7.22 -5.70
N VAL A 236 4.21 7.62 -5.54
CA VAL A 236 3.41 7.37 -4.34
C VAL A 236 2.12 6.71 -4.76
N ILE A 237 1.84 5.52 -4.23
CA ILE A 237 0.63 4.75 -4.51
C ILE A 237 -0.22 4.68 -3.24
N ASP A 238 -1.47 5.10 -3.33
CA ASP A 238 -2.45 5.19 -2.24
C ASP A 238 -1.88 5.89 -0.99
N GLY A 239 -1.04 6.91 -1.19
CA GLY A 239 -0.41 7.70 -0.11
C GLY A 239 0.92 7.14 0.43
N GLU A 240 1.33 5.93 0.06
CA GLU A 240 2.62 5.35 0.43
C GLU A 240 3.66 5.59 -0.68
N PRO A 241 4.83 6.17 -0.37
CA PRO A 241 5.91 6.25 -1.33
C PRO A 241 6.44 4.85 -1.67
N VAL A 242 6.63 4.57 -2.95
CA VAL A 242 7.42 3.41 -3.38
C VAL A 242 8.86 3.61 -2.88
N ASP A 243 9.45 2.53 -2.37
CA ASP A 243 10.76 2.58 -1.70
C ASP A 243 11.86 3.11 -2.63
N GLU A 244 11.90 2.67 -3.88
CA GLU A 244 12.86 3.14 -4.88
C GLU A 244 12.39 4.45 -5.51
N VAL A 245 13.27 5.46 -5.57
CA VAL A 245 13.07 6.63 -6.43
C VAL A 245 13.07 6.23 -7.89
N LEU A 246 12.17 6.82 -8.68
CA LEU A 246 12.20 6.65 -10.13
C LEU A 246 13.26 7.54 -10.74
N GLU A 247 14.33 6.94 -11.28
CA GLU A 247 15.28 7.65 -12.13
C GLU A 247 14.80 7.65 -13.59
N VAL A 248 14.60 8.84 -14.15
CA VAL A 248 14.28 9.02 -15.56
C VAL A 248 15.52 9.40 -16.34
N GLN A 249 15.85 8.63 -17.36
CA GLN A 249 17.03 8.80 -18.20
C GLN A 249 16.77 9.78 -19.35
N PRO A 250 17.82 10.43 -19.90
CA PRO A 250 17.69 11.32 -21.06
C PRO A 250 16.89 10.72 -22.22
N GLY A 251 16.04 11.55 -22.83
CA GLY A 251 15.13 11.20 -23.91
C GLY A 251 13.80 10.60 -23.45
N ARG A 252 12.79 10.71 -24.34
CA ARG A 252 11.43 10.20 -24.08
C ARG A 252 11.39 8.69 -23.88
N GLN A 253 10.88 8.25 -22.73
CA GLN A 253 10.72 6.86 -22.37
C GLN A 253 9.44 6.62 -21.56
N ARG A 254 9.01 5.36 -21.51
CA ARG A 254 7.89 4.92 -20.68
C ARG A 254 8.41 4.17 -19.46
N TYR A 255 7.90 4.52 -18.29
CA TYR A 255 8.31 3.97 -17.00
C TYR A 255 7.11 3.35 -16.29
N LEU A 256 7.19 2.06 -15.96
CA LEU A 256 6.20 1.39 -15.12
C LEU A 256 6.33 1.94 -13.71
N LEU A 257 5.26 2.54 -13.19
CA LEU A 257 5.26 3.16 -11.87
C LEU A 257 4.77 2.19 -10.79
N ALA A 258 3.76 1.38 -11.11
CA ALA A 258 3.24 0.35 -10.22
C ALA A 258 2.57 -0.76 -11.02
N SER A 259 2.59 -1.98 -10.49
CA SER A 259 1.90 -3.16 -11.05
C SER A 259 1.50 -4.13 -9.95
N GLY A 260 0.62 -5.09 -10.26
CA GLY A 260 0.09 -6.03 -9.27
C GLY A 260 -0.88 -5.36 -8.30
N LEU A 261 -1.44 -4.21 -8.70
CA LEU A 261 -2.50 -3.52 -7.97
C LEU A 261 -3.80 -4.31 -8.10
N VAL A 262 -4.72 -4.05 -7.19
CA VAL A 262 -5.99 -4.75 -7.05
C VAL A 262 -6.99 -4.08 -8.01
N PRO A 263 -7.33 -4.66 -9.17
CA PRO A 263 -7.95 -3.90 -10.27
C PRO A 263 -9.25 -3.18 -9.90
N GLU A 264 -10.06 -3.79 -9.05
CA GLU A 264 -11.37 -3.28 -8.62
C GLU A 264 -11.24 -2.23 -7.52
N GLN A 265 -10.09 -2.16 -6.83
CA GLN A 265 -9.80 -1.13 -5.84
C GLN A 265 -9.55 0.20 -6.54
N GLU A 266 -10.06 1.27 -5.93
CA GLU A 266 -9.68 2.60 -6.32
C GLU A 266 -8.25 2.91 -5.85
N HIS A 267 -7.38 3.24 -6.78
CA HIS A 267 -5.99 3.60 -6.54
C HIS A 267 -5.74 5.07 -6.82
N THR A 268 -4.81 5.67 -6.07
CA THR A 268 -4.24 6.99 -6.33
C THR A 268 -2.77 6.87 -6.63
N LEU A 269 -2.33 7.51 -7.70
CA LEU A 269 -0.93 7.76 -8.01
C LEU A 269 -0.64 9.24 -7.78
N GLN A 270 0.36 9.55 -6.97
CA GLN A 270 1.03 10.85 -6.99
C GLN A 270 2.44 10.66 -7.54
N LEU A 271 2.73 11.35 -8.64
CA LEU A 271 4.08 11.44 -9.19
C LEU A 271 4.63 12.83 -8.88
N MET A 272 5.71 12.91 -8.11
CA MET A 272 6.31 14.18 -7.69
C MET A 272 7.76 14.29 -8.18
N LYS A 273 8.13 15.44 -8.75
CA LYS A 273 9.54 15.68 -9.10
C LYS A 273 10.37 15.84 -7.83
N GLU A 274 11.41 15.02 -7.67
CA GLU A 274 12.31 15.08 -6.51
C GLU A 274 13.41 16.12 -6.70
N THR A 275 13.91 16.25 -7.94
CA THR A 275 15.17 16.92 -8.25
C THR A 275 15.01 18.21 -9.03
N TYR A 276 16.10 19.00 -9.09
CA TYR A 276 16.23 20.21 -9.89
C TYR A 276 17.57 20.18 -10.65
N TYR A 277 17.80 19.16 -11.48
CA TYR A 277 19.10 19.00 -12.14
C TYR A 277 19.19 19.68 -13.49
N SER A 278 18.07 19.87 -14.16
CA SER A 278 18.07 20.25 -15.57
C SER A 278 16.92 21.19 -15.93
N ASN A 279 16.67 21.31 -17.24
CA ASN A 279 15.54 22.07 -17.76
C ASN A 279 14.21 21.37 -17.41
N ALA A 280 13.12 21.80 -18.04
CA ALA A 280 11.83 21.17 -17.82
C ALA A 280 11.81 19.70 -18.26
N THR A 281 11.27 18.83 -17.41
CA THR A 281 10.83 17.49 -17.78
C THR A 281 9.45 17.59 -18.40
N ARG A 282 9.27 16.96 -19.56
CA ARG A 282 7.99 16.89 -20.26
C ARG A 282 7.23 15.64 -19.88
N LEU A 283 5.99 15.81 -19.47
CA LEU A 283 4.99 14.76 -19.27
C LEU A 283 4.12 14.63 -20.50
N HIS A 284 4.11 13.44 -21.09
CA HIS A 284 3.24 13.09 -22.22
C HIS A 284 1.91 12.48 -21.77
N GLY A 285 1.86 11.93 -20.55
CA GLY A 285 0.65 11.35 -19.97
C GLY A 285 0.92 10.03 -19.27
N PHE A 286 -0.16 9.30 -19.02
CA PHE A 286 -0.17 8.01 -18.35
C PHE A 286 -0.87 6.94 -19.20
N GLU A 287 -0.53 5.70 -18.92
CA GLU A 287 -1.24 4.53 -19.41
C GLU A 287 -1.63 3.68 -18.19
N VAL A 288 -2.93 3.42 -18.03
CA VAL A 288 -3.47 2.55 -16.98
C VAL A 288 -3.91 1.24 -17.63
N GLN A 289 -3.43 0.12 -17.12
CA GLN A 289 -4.02 -1.18 -17.45
C GLN A 289 -5.12 -1.45 -16.42
N GLY A 290 -6.36 -1.22 -16.81
CA GLY A 290 -7.49 -1.20 -15.89
C GLY A 290 -8.82 -0.91 -16.57
N CYS A 291 -9.82 -0.57 -15.78
CA CYS A 291 -11.18 -0.38 -16.23
C CYS A 291 -11.63 1.07 -16.21
N GLU A 292 -11.03 1.92 -15.36
CA GLU A 292 -11.49 3.29 -15.22
C GLU A 292 -10.39 4.26 -14.78
N VAL A 293 -10.47 5.48 -15.30
CA VAL A 293 -9.72 6.64 -14.80
C VAL A 293 -10.72 7.63 -14.22
N LEU A 294 -10.50 7.97 -12.95
CA LEU A 294 -11.44 8.66 -12.07
C LEU A 294 -11.01 10.10 -11.84
N GLN A 295 -11.95 10.96 -11.47
CA GLN A 295 -11.65 12.35 -11.17
C GLN A 295 -10.74 12.44 -9.95
N ALA A 296 -9.58 13.10 -10.08
CA ALA A 296 -8.74 13.41 -8.93
C ALA A 296 -9.54 14.18 -7.84
N PRO A 297 -9.27 13.94 -6.54
CA PRO A 297 -9.90 14.67 -5.44
C PRO A 297 -9.76 16.19 -5.58
N ALA A 298 -10.71 16.92 -5.00
CA ALA A 298 -10.66 18.37 -4.96
C ALA A 298 -9.34 18.86 -4.32
N PRO A 299 -8.78 19.98 -4.80
CA PRO A 299 -7.57 20.54 -4.20
C PRO A 299 -7.82 20.97 -2.76
N SER A 300 -6.79 20.92 -1.92
CA SER A 300 -6.87 21.49 -0.58
C SER A 300 -7.15 23.00 -0.66
N PRO A 301 -8.01 23.56 0.22
CA PRO A 301 -8.22 25.00 0.30
C PRO A 301 -6.99 25.74 0.85
N ARG A 302 -6.00 25.04 1.41
CA ARG A 302 -4.77 25.61 1.96
C ARG A 302 -3.65 25.52 0.93
N ARG A 303 -2.93 26.63 0.74
CA ARG A 303 -1.79 26.71 -0.16
C ARG A 303 -0.61 27.37 0.54
N ILE A 304 0.58 26.81 0.39
CA ILE A 304 1.82 27.32 0.98
C ILE A 304 2.86 27.46 -0.13
N ALA A 305 3.49 28.62 -0.23
CA ALA A 305 4.65 28.82 -1.10
C ALA A 305 5.91 28.90 -0.22
N PHE A 306 6.91 28.08 -0.56
CA PHE A 306 8.21 28.08 0.09
C PHE A 306 9.23 28.73 -0.85
N PHE A 307 10.09 29.55 -0.29
CA PHE A 307 11.17 30.21 -1.03
C PHE A 307 12.47 29.99 -0.26
N GLY A 308 13.48 29.48 -0.95
CA GLY A 308 14.77 29.23 -0.34
C GLY A 308 15.77 28.60 -1.30
N ASP A 309 16.72 27.89 -0.71
CA ASP A 309 17.86 27.27 -1.37
C ASP A 309 17.80 25.74 -1.25
N SER A 310 18.95 25.09 -1.27
CA SER A 310 19.15 23.64 -1.18
C SER A 310 18.58 23.00 0.09
N ASN A 311 18.19 23.78 1.11
CA ASN A 311 17.46 23.25 2.25
C ASN A 311 16.00 22.91 1.91
N MET A 312 15.40 23.61 0.94
CA MET A 312 13.99 23.46 0.56
C MET A 312 13.74 22.21 -0.29
N ASP A 313 14.69 21.86 -1.14
CA ASP A 313 14.61 20.68 -2.02
C ASP A 313 15.19 19.41 -1.39
N GLY A 314 15.63 19.48 -0.12
CA GLY A 314 16.10 18.34 0.64
C GLY A 314 17.57 17.98 0.43
N THR A 315 18.36 18.78 -0.29
CA THR A 315 19.80 18.52 -0.52
C THR A 315 20.58 18.37 0.80
N SER A 316 20.34 19.25 1.79
CA SER A 316 21.10 19.22 3.06
C SER A 316 20.72 18.08 4.01
N LEU A 317 19.73 17.27 3.64
CA LEU A 317 19.36 16.03 4.33
C LEU A 317 19.94 14.78 3.64
N TYR A 318 20.58 14.88 2.46
CA TYR A 318 21.02 13.75 1.61
C TYR A 318 19.93 12.66 1.47
N ASN A 319 18.82 12.93 0.79
CA ASN A 319 17.57 12.24 1.10
C ASN A 319 17.17 11.00 0.24
N GLU A 320 16.54 10.08 0.99
CA GLU A 320 15.68 8.91 0.77
C GLU A 320 15.70 8.21 2.14
N LYS A 321 15.29 8.93 3.20
CA LYS A 321 15.51 8.55 4.62
C LYS A 321 16.99 8.70 5.07
N ASP A 322 17.58 9.89 4.88
CA ASP A 322 18.99 10.24 5.21
C ASP A 322 20.06 9.44 4.44
N ALA A 323 19.75 8.99 3.23
CA ALA A 323 20.69 8.42 2.26
C ALA A 323 20.34 8.93 0.84
N GLY A 324 21.31 9.10 -0.07
CA GLY A 324 21.02 9.51 -1.46
C GLY A 324 21.56 10.90 -1.82
N ASP A 325 20.96 11.53 -2.83
CA ASP A 325 21.40 12.80 -3.40
C ASP A 325 20.51 13.98 -2.97
N SER A 326 19.27 14.06 -3.47
CA SER A 326 18.27 15.07 -3.08
C SER A 326 16.84 14.56 -3.26
N GLY A 327 15.86 15.26 -2.68
CA GLY A 327 14.46 14.91 -2.87
C GLY A 327 13.48 15.74 -2.04
N ALA A 328 12.55 16.38 -2.74
CA ALA A 328 11.48 17.14 -2.15
C ALA A 328 10.50 16.32 -1.27
N TRP A 329 10.33 15.00 -1.44
CA TRP A 329 9.24 14.26 -0.77
C TRP A 329 9.41 14.25 0.74
N PHE A 330 10.60 13.87 1.20
CA PHE A 330 10.92 13.86 2.63
C PHE A 330 11.50 15.19 3.13
N ALA A 331 11.66 16.18 2.26
CA ALA A 331 12.06 17.52 2.67
C ALA A 331 11.00 18.16 3.58
N TYR A 332 11.45 19.09 4.43
CA TYR A 332 10.57 19.75 5.39
C TYR A 332 9.38 20.49 4.74
N PRO A 333 9.48 21.12 3.54
CA PRO A 333 8.34 21.80 2.94
C PRO A 333 7.19 20.85 2.62
N ALA A 334 7.48 19.71 2.00
CA ALA A 334 6.48 18.70 1.67
C ALA A 334 5.92 18.03 2.93
N THR A 335 6.78 17.81 3.95
CA THR A 335 6.34 17.28 5.25
C THR A 335 5.36 18.20 5.95
N VAL A 336 5.69 19.50 6.05
CA VAL A 336 4.79 20.51 6.63
C VAL A 336 3.50 20.63 5.84
N ALA A 337 3.57 20.60 4.51
CA ALA A 337 2.39 20.65 3.65
C ALA A 337 1.44 19.47 3.89
N ARG A 338 1.95 18.24 3.99
CA ARG A 338 1.15 17.05 4.34
C ARG A 338 0.56 17.15 5.74
N MET A 339 1.34 17.57 6.74
CA MET A 339 0.86 17.74 8.13
C MET A 339 -0.30 18.75 8.24
N LEU A 340 -0.31 19.77 7.36
CA LEU A 340 -1.30 20.84 7.36
C LEU A 340 -2.43 20.61 6.36
N ASP A 341 -2.45 19.47 5.64
CA ASP A 341 -3.36 19.23 4.53
C ASP A 341 -3.38 20.44 3.57
N ALA A 342 -2.22 20.76 2.97
CA ALA A 342 -2.04 21.92 2.11
C ALA A 342 -1.34 21.54 0.79
N GLU A 343 -1.73 22.21 -0.30
CA GLU A 343 -0.94 22.24 -1.52
C GLU A 343 0.31 23.10 -1.31
N PHE A 344 1.43 22.74 -1.94
CA PHE A 344 2.64 23.52 -1.86
C PHE A 344 3.32 23.78 -3.21
N SER A 345 4.14 24.82 -3.24
CA SER A 345 5.07 25.16 -4.32
C SER A 345 6.40 25.52 -3.71
N LEU A 346 7.47 25.01 -4.32
CA LEU A 346 8.81 25.59 -4.27
C LEU A 346 8.93 26.66 -5.38
#